data_AF-A0A3B9X122-F1
#
_entry.id   AF-A0A3B9X122-F1
#
_cell.length_a   1.000
_cell.length_b   1.000
_cell.length_c   1.000
_cell.angle_alpha   90.00
_cell.angle_beta   90.00
_cell.angle_gamma   90.00
#
_symmetry.space_group_name_H-M   'P 1'
#
loop_
_entity.id
_entity.type
_entity.pdbx_description
1 polymer ?
#
loop_
_entity_poly.entity_id
_entity_poly.type
_entity_poly.pdbx_seq_one_letter_code
_entity_poly.pdbx_strand_id
1 'polypeptide(L)'
;MSKSKLILITALSSLALNLFFAGGILYRVANFQEFGPRPIPPNVSWIVRDLSEARQAELAPLMKQNRSDANIIRRRMFESQRRVNELIASPNYHTPTLAEAFTELRSIGLQYQELSHQQMLTILSQLTAGERTIAQEFMQRRGPQNGQ
;
A
#
# COMPACT_ATOMS: atom_id res chain seq x y z
N MET A 1 13.84 -1.88 56.10
CA MET A 1 14.96 -1.56 55.18
C MET A 1 15.62 -0.26 55.61
N SER A 2 16.94 -0.13 55.51
CA SER A 2 17.63 1.14 55.84
C SER A 2 17.37 2.19 54.75
N LYS A 3 17.30 3.48 55.13
CA LYS A 3 17.04 4.60 54.21
C LYS A 3 17.99 4.60 53.02
N SER A 4 19.26 4.28 53.24
CA SER A 4 20.29 4.19 52.19
C SER A 4 20.00 3.08 51.16
N LYS A 5 19.49 1.92 51.59
CA LYS A 5 19.08 0.85 50.66
C LYS A 5 17.89 1.27 49.81
N LEU A 6 16.95 2.02 50.40
CA LEU A 6 15.77 2.52 49.71
C LEU A 6 16.12 3.58 48.65
N ILE A 7 17.02 4.51 48.99
CA ILE A 7 17.56 5.50 48.04
C ILE A 7 18.28 4.81 46.87
N LEU A 8 19.12 3.81 47.17
CA LEU A 8 19.88 3.09 46.15
C LEU A 8 18.97 2.33 45.18
N ILE A 9 17.94 1.65 45.70
CA ILE A 9 16.95 0.93 44.89
C ILE A 9 16.20 1.91 43.98
N THR A 10 15.73 3.03 44.51
CA THR A 10 15.03 4.05 43.71
C THR A 10 15.92 4.63 42.61
N ALA A 11 17.19 4.90 42.91
CA ALA A 11 18.15 5.41 41.93
C ALA A 11 18.41 4.40 40.80
N LEU A 12 18.62 3.13 41.14
CA LEU A 12 18.82 2.05 40.16
C LEU A 12 17.58 1.85 39.28
N SER A 13 16.38 1.87 39.86
CA SER A 13 15.14 1.76 39.10
C SER A 13 14.93 2.94 38.14
N SER A 14 15.25 4.16 38.58
CA SER A 14 15.18 5.36 37.73
C SER A 14 16.17 5.31 36.55
N LEU A 15 17.39 4.83 36.81
CA LEU A 15 18.40 4.66 35.76
C LEU A 15 17.99 3.58 34.74
N ALA A 16 17.49 2.44 35.22
CA ALA A 16 17.01 1.36 34.37
C ALA A 16 15.85 1.80 33.48
N LEU A 17 14.88 2.54 34.03
CA LEU A 17 13.77 3.10 33.26
C LEU A 17 14.27 4.08 32.20
N ASN A 18 15.16 5.00 32.54
CA ASN A 18 15.70 5.95 31.56
C ASN A 18 16.46 5.24 30.43
N LEU A 19 17.29 4.24 30.74
CA LEU A 19 17.99 3.47 29.73
C LEU A 19 17.03 2.65 28.86
N PHE A 20 15.98 2.08 29.44
CA PHE A 20 14.93 1.37 28.69
C PHE A 20 14.21 2.30 27.72
N PHE A 21 13.79 3.49 28.16
CA PHE A 21 13.11 4.46 27.30
C PHE A 21 14.03 5.02 26.22
N ALA A 22 15.25 5.44 26.58
CA ALA A 22 16.21 5.96 25.62
C ALA A 22 16.62 4.91 24.59
N GLY A 23 16.91 3.68 25.04
CA GLY A 23 17.23 2.55 24.17
C GLY A 23 16.05 2.17 23.25
N GLY A 24 14.83 2.13 23.78
CA GLY A 24 13.62 1.86 23.00
C GLY A 24 13.33 2.92 21.95
N ILE A 25 13.51 4.21 22.28
CA ILE A 25 13.37 5.32 21.32
C ILE A 25 14.45 5.24 20.25
N LEU A 26 15.72 5.03 20.63
CA LEU A 26 16.83 4.95 19.69
C LEU A 26 16.70 3.76 18.74
N TYR A 27 16.31 2.59 19.26
CA TYR A 27 16.01 1.40 18.46
C TYR A 27 14.86 1.66 17.48
N ARG A 28 13.77 2.28 17.94
CA ARG A 28 12.64 2.61 17.09
C ARG A 28 13.01 3.62 16.00
N VAL A 29 13.83 4.64 16.30
CA VAL A 29 14.30 5.62 15.31
C VAL A 29 15.25 4.99 14.30
N ALA A 30 16.18 4.12 14.75
CA ALA A 30 17.09 3.41 13.86
C ALA A 30 16.36 2.45 12.91
N ASN A 31 15.33 1.76 13.40
CA ASN A 31 14.57 0.77 12.62
C ASN A 31 13.33 1.37 11.92
N PHE A 32 13.07 2.68 12.04
CA PHE A 32 11.94 3.33 11.38
C PHE A 32 12.04 3.28 9.84
N GLN A 33 13.23 2.94 9.31
CA GLN A 33 13.46 2.73 7.88
C GLN A 33 13.10 1.32 7.37
N GLU A 34 12.82 0.35 8.24
CA GLU A 34 12.54 -1.04 7.81
C GLU A 34 11.13 -1.24 7.22
N PHE A 35 10.27 -0.24 7.29
CA PHE A 35 9.05 -0.23 6.46
C PHE A 35 9.45 0.20 5.04
N GLY A 36 9.79 -0.78 4.20
CA GLY A 36 10.18 -0.59 2.81
C GLY A 36 9.21 0.29 2.00
N PRO A 37 9.64 0.81 0.84
CA PRO A 37 8.84 1.71 0.01
C PRO A 37 7.47 1.08 -0.27
N ARG A 38 6.40 1.84 0.01
CA ARG A 38 5.02 1.34 -0.21
C ARG A 38 4.88 0.78 -1.62
N PRO A 39 4.19 -0.35 -1.79
CA PRO A 39 3.90 -0.87 -3.12
C PRO A 39 3.29 0.23 -3.98
N ILE A 40 3.64 0.21 -5.26
CA ILE A 40 3.16 1.20 -6.23
C ILE A 40 1.61 1.16 -6.22
N PRO A 41 0.92 2.31 -6.20
CA PRO A 41 -0.53 2.30 -6.19
C PRO A 41 -1.05 1.65 -7.47
N PRO A 42 -2.07 0.78 -7.37
CA PRO A 42 -2.62 0.09 -8.55
C PRO A 42 -3.50 1.01 -9.42
N ASN A 43 -3.94 2.15 -8.91
CA ASN A 43 -4.52 3.21 -9.75
C ASN A 43 -3.38 4.05 -10.34
N VAL A 44 -3.58 4.63 -11.52
CA VAL A 44 -2.58 5.46 -12.21
C VAL A 44 -2.85 6.97 -12.06
N SER A 45 -3.94 7.36 -11.38
CA SER A 45 -4.33 8.76 -11.23
C SER A 45 -3.33 9.61 -10.45
N TRP A 46 -2.49 8.97 -9.63
CA TRP A 46 -1.44 9.67 -8.90
C TRP A 46 -0.37 10.28 -9.80
N ILE A 47 -0.15 9.71 -10.99
CA ILE A 47 0.90 10.14 -11.92
C ILE A 47 0.65 11.58 -12.38
N VAL A 48 -0.61 11.93 -12.62
CA VAL A 48 -1.01 13.23 -13.17
C VAL A 48 -1.46 14.24 -12.12
N ARG A 49 -1.64 13.79 -10.87
CA ARG A 49 -2.32 14.56 -9.82
C ARG A 49 -1.66 15.88 -9.48
N ASP A 50 -0.33 15.91 -9.53
CA ASP A 50 0.47 17.06 -9.09
C ASP A 50 1.04 17.83 -10.32
N LEU A 51 0.56 17.52 -11.54
CA LEU A 51 0.89 18.26 -12.76
C LEU A 51 0.09 19.58 -12.85
N SER A 52 0.47 20.47 -13.76
CA SER A 52 -0.29 21.70 -14.02
C SER A 52 -1.70 21.42 -14.53
N GLU A 53 -2.64 22.33 -14.28
CA GLU A 53 -4.04 22.17 -14.70
C GLU A 53 -4.19 21.96 -16.21
N ALA A 54 -3.37 22.65 -17.01
CA ALA A 54 -3.35 22.48 -18.47
C ALA A 54 -2.99 21.04 -18.87
N ARG A 55 -1.98 20.45 -18.22
CA ARG A 55 -1.54 19.07 -18.48
C ARG A 55 -2.53 18.05 -17.96
N GLN A 56 -3.16 18.32 -16.81
CA GLN A 56 -4.25 17.48 -16.32
C GLN A 56 -5.43 17.46 -17.28
N ALA A 57 -5.82 18.62 -17.84
CA ALA A 57 -6.89 18.71 -18.83
C ALA A 57 -6.55 17.97 -20.13
N GLU A 58 -5.30 18.07 -20.59
CA GLU A 58 -4.82 17.36 -21.79
C GLU A 58 -4.84 15.83 -21.61
N LEU A 59 -4.44 15.34 -20.43
CA LEU A 59 -4.41 13.90 -20.12
C LEU A 59 -5.76 13.36 -19.62
N ALA A 60 -6.76 14.21 -19.38
CA ALA A 60 -8.06 13.81 -18.83
C ALA A 60 -8.80 12.73 -19.67
N PRO A 61 -8.81 12.78 -21.02
CA PRO A 61 -9.42 11.73 -21.83
C PRO A 61 -8.76 10.36 -21.60
N LEU A 62 -7.42 10.32 -21.57
CA LEU A 62 -6.65 9.11 -21.29
C LEU A 62 -6.95 8.58 -19.88
N MET A 63 -7.04 9.46 -18.87
CA MET A 63 -7.38 9.05 -17.50
C MET A 63 -8.80 8.47 -17.41
N LYS A 64 -9.75 9.06 -18.15
CA LYS A 64 -11.13 8.58 -18.20
C LYS A 64 -11.21 7.17 -18.82
N GLN A 65 -10.50 6.94 -19.91
CA GLN A 65 -10.40 5.62 -20.54
C GLN A 65 -9.78 4.61 -19.58
N ASN A 66 -8.63 4.91 -19.00
CA ASN A 66 -7.95 4.04 -18.05
C ASN A 66 -8.82 3.65 -16.87
N ARG A 67 -9.60 4.61 -16.34
CA ARG A 67 -10.56 4.37 -15.25
C ARG A 67 -11.70 3.46 -15.70
N SER A 68 -12.21 3.64 -16.91
CA SER A 68 -13.26 2.79 -17.49
C SER A 68 -12.80 1.34 -17.58
N ASP A 69 -11.63 1.11 -18.17
CA ASP A 69 -11.06 -0.22 -18.38
C ASP A 69 -10.78 -0.92 -17.04
N ALA A 70 -10.17 -0.19 -16.10
CA ALA A 70 -9.91 -0.68 -14.75
C ALA A 70 -11.20 -1.06 -13.99
N ASN A 71 -12.28 -0.30 -14.19
CA ASN A 71 -13.56 -0.57 -13.53
C ASN A 71 -14.19 -1.89 -14.00
N ILE A 72 -14.00 -2.29 -15.26
CA ILE A 72 -14.49 -3.57 -15.77
C ILE A 72 -13.85 -4.72 -15.00
N ILE A 73 -12.53 -4.70 -14.84
CA ILE A 73 -11.80 -5.76 -14.12
C ILE A 73 -12.13 -5.73 -12.63
N ARG A 74 -12.22 -4.54 -12.02
CA ARG A 74 -12.62 -4.42 -10.61
C ARG A 74 -13.99 -5.02 -10.34
N ARG A 75 -14.99 -4.81 -11.21
CA ARG A 75 -16.32 -5.42 -11.07
C ARG A 75 -16.23 -6.96 -11.08
N ARG A 76 -15.48 -7.53 -12.03
CA ARG A 76 -15.23 -8.98 -12.08
C ARG A 76 -14.54 -9.49 -10.82
N MET A 77 -13.59 -8.74 -10.28
CA MET A 77 -12.92 -9.08 -9.03
C MET A 77 -13.92 -9.15 -7.87
N PHE A 78 -14.79 -8.14 -7.74
CA PHE A 78 -15.83 -8.12 -6.71
C PHE A 78 -16.80 -9.30 -6.85
N GLU A 79 -17.22 -9.63 -8.07
CA GLU A 79 -18.08 -10.77 -8.36
C GLU A 79 -17.41 -12.10 -8.00
N SER A 80 -16.13 -12.29 -8.37
CA SER A 80 -15.36 -13.49 -8.05
C SER A 80 -15.13 -13.63 -6.53
N GLN A 81 -14.81 -12.54 -5.84
CA GLN A 81 -14.67 -12.53 -4.38
C GLN A 81 -15.99 -12.91 -3.69
N ARG A 82 -17.11 -12.39 -4.20
CA ARG A 82 -18.44 -12.74 -3.69
C ARG A 82 -18.73 -14.24 -3.88
N ARG A 83 -18.41 -14.80 -5.06
CA ARG A 83 -18.54 -16.24 -5.33
C ARG A 83 -17.72 -17.07 -4.35
N VAL A 84 -16.47 -16.69 -4.08
CA VAL A 84 -15.62 -17.35 -3.07
C VAL A 84 -16.29 -17.33 -1.70
N ASN A 85 -16.82 -16.17 -1.28
CA ASN A 85 -17.50 -16.05 0.02
C ASN A 85 -18.75 -16.94 0.10
N GLU A 86 -19.54 -17.01 -0.98
CA GLU A 86 -20.72 -17.87 -1.08
C GLU A 86 -20.36 -19.36 -1.00
N LEU A 87 -19.26 -19.78 -1.65
CA LEU A 87 -18.78 -21.16 -1.60
C LEU A 87 -18.26 -21.56 -0.21
N ILE A 88 -17.60 -20.64 0.50
CA ILE A 88 -17.14 -20.86 1.87
C ILE A 88 -18.33 -21.03 2.83
N ALA A 89 -19.37 -20.21 2.65
CA ALA A 89 -20.57 -20.24 3.50
C ALA A 89 -21.58 -21.34 3.12
N SER A 90 -21.35 -22.05 2.01
CA SER A 90 -22.26 -23.07 1.51
C SER A 90 -22.33 -24.27 2.46
N PRO A 91 -23.54 -24.78 2.80
CA PRO A 91 -23.69 -26.03 3.53
C PRO A 91 -23.18 -27.24 2.73
N ASN A 92 -23.08 -27.12 1.40
CA ASN A 92 -22.51 -28.12 0.50
C ASN A 92 -21.06 -27.78 0.18
N TYR A 93 -20.19 -27.76 1.19
CA TYR A 93 -18.78 -27.41 1.03
C TYR A 93 -18.07 -28.41 0.10
N HIS A 94 -17.49 -27.90 -0.98
CA HIS A 94 -16.73 -28.71 -1.94
C HIS A 94 -15.39 -28.06 -2.27
N THR A 95 -14.31 -28.68 -1.78
CA THR A 95 -12.95 -28.14 -1.89
C THR A 95 -12.49 -27.90 -3.33
N PRO A 96 -12.73 -28.81 -4.31
CA PRO A 96 -12.36 -28.57 -5.71
C PRO A 96 -13.00 -27.30 -6.29
N THR A 97 -14.30 -27.09 -6.09
CA THR A 97 -15.00 -25.88 -6.58
C THR A 97 -14.47 -24.60 -5.94
N LEU A 98 -14.16 -24.64 -4.63
CA LEU A 98 -13.55 -23.49 -3.97
C LEU A 98 -12.13 -23.20 -4.49
N ALA A 99 -11.33 -24.23 -4.78
CA ALA A 99 -10.00 -24.08 -5.36
C ALA A 99 -10.05 -23.48 -6.78
N GLU A 100 -11.03 -23.86 -7.59
CA GLU A 100 -11.31 -23.26 -8.90
C GLU A 100 -11.68 -21.77 -8.76
N ALA A 101 -12.57 -21.43 -7.82
CA ALA A 101 -12.96 -20.04 -7.56
C ALA A 101 -11.78 -19.17 -7.10
N PHE A 102 -10.88 -19.70 -6.25
CA PHE A 102 -9.65 -19.00 -5.89
C PHE A 102 -8.68 -18.83 -7.06
N THR A 103 -8.64 -19.79 -7.98
CA THR A 103 -7.81 -19.71 -9.19
C THR A 103 -8.33 -18.63 -10.14
N GLU A 104 -9.65 -18.54 -10.32
CA GLU A 104 -10.30 -17.46 -11.06
C GLU A 104 -10.02 -16.09 -10.43
N LEU A 105 -10.22 -15.96 -9.11
CA LEU A 105 -9.95 -14.72 -8.38
C LEU A 105 -8.51 -14.23 -8.58
N ARG A 106 -7.54 -15.15 -8.46
CA ARG A 106 -6.12 -14.86 -8.69
C ARG A 106 -5.86 -14.41 -10.12
N SER A 107 -6.45 -15.09 -11.10
CA SER A 107 -6.34 -14.72 -12.52
C SER A 107 -6.83 -13.30 -12.79
N ILE A 108 -7.97 -12.91 -12.21
CA ILE A 108 -8.52 -11.54 -12.34
C ILE A 108 -7.57 -10.52 -11.69
N GLY A 109 -6.96 -10.86 -10.56
CA GLY A 109 -5.94 -10.03 -9.91
C GLY A 109 -4.72 -9.78 -10.77
N LEU A 110 -4.19 -10.81 -11.40
CA LEU A 110 -3.06 -10.70 -12.32
C LEU A 110 -3.41 -9.81 -13.52
N GLN A 111 -4.60 -10.00 -14.11
CA GLN A 111 -5.08 -9.16 -15.22
C GLN A 111 -5.18 -7.69 -14.81
N TYR A 112 -5.68 -7.39 -13.61
CA TYR A 112 -5.77 -6.03 -13.10
C TYR A 112 -4.40 -5.39 -12.90
N GLN A 113 -3.44 -6.15 -12.37
CA GLN A 113 -2.08 -5.67 -12.16
C GLN A 113 -1.36 -5.41 -13.50
N GLU A 114 -1.50 -6.32 -14.46
CA GLU A 114 -0.95 -6.14 -15.80
C GLU A 114 -1.51 -4.90 -16.49
N LEU A 115 -2.83 -4.70 -16.45
CA LEU A 115 -3.47 -3.49 -16.98
C LEU A 115 -2.92 -2.23 -16.31
N SER A 116 -2.78 -2.22 -14.98
CA SER A 116 -2.24 -1.08 -14.24
C SER A 116 -0.82 -0.73 -14.69
N HIS A 117 0.05 -1.73 -14.86
CA HIS A 117 1.41 -1.53 -15.33
C HIS A 117 1.45 -0.98 -16.76
N GLN A 118 0.62 -1.52 -17.67
CA GLN A 118 0.52 -1.03 -19.04
C GLN A 118 0.04 0.42 -19.08
N GLN A 119 -1.00 0.76 -18.32
CA GLN A 119 -1.50 2.14 -18.21
C GLN A 119 -0.42 3.09 -17.64
N MET A 120 0.36 2.64 -16.67
CA MET A 120 1.46 3.40 -16.10
C MET A 120 2.54 3.71 -17.14
N LEU A 121 2.96 2.70 -17.92
CA LEU A 121 3.91 2.89 -19.02
C LEU A 121 3.38 3.90 -20.05
N THR A 122 2.11 3.75 -20.44
CA THR A 122 1.45 4.67 -21.39
C THR A 122 1.49 6.10 -20.87
N ILE A 123 1.12 6.35 -19.62
CA ILE A 123 1.11 7.72 -19.07
C ILE A 123 2.53 8.27 -18.92
N LEU A 124 3.45 7.50 -18.34
CA LEU A 124 4.84 7.94 -18.12
C LEU A 124 5.58 8.24 -19.44
N SER A 125 5.19 7.61 -20.55
CA SER A 125 5.70 7.90 -21.88
C SER A 125 5.23 9.25 -22.45
N GLN A 126 4.09 9.77 -21.97
CA GLN A 126 3.53 11.06 -22.35
C GLN A 126 4.08 12.23 -21.51
N LEU A 127 4.83 11.92 -20.46
CA LEU A 127 5.41 12.91 -19.56
C LEU A 127 6.82 13.30 -19.98
N THR A 128 7.11 14.60 -19.86
CA THR A 128 8.47 15.13 -19.93
C THR A 128 9.31 14.63 -18.74
N ALA A 129 10.63 14.80 -18.83
CA ALA A 129 11.53 14.44 -17.72
C ALA A 129 11.15 15.18 -16.41
N GLY A 130 10.81 16.48 -16.50
CA GLY A 130 10.40 17.26 -15.33
C GLY A 130 9.08 16.78 -14.71
N GLU A 131 8.09 16.44 -15.54
CA GLU A 131 6.82 15.88 -15.06
C GLU A 131 6.98 14.50 -14.42
N ARG A 132 7.90 13.67 -14.92
CA ARG A 132 8.24 12.39 -14.28
C ARG A 132 8.87 12.58 -12.90
N THR A 133 9.68 13.62 -12.71
CA THR A 133 10.22 13.98 -11.39
C THR A 133 9.08 14.31 -10.41
N ILE A 134 8.08 15.08 -10.84
CA ILE A 134 6.90 15.40 -10.00
C ILE A 134 6.17 14.12 -9.56
N ALA A 135 5.98 13.18 -10.48
CA ALA A 135 5.37 11.88 -10.19
C ALA A 135 6.24 11.03 -9.23
N GLN A 136 7.57 11.09 -9.36
CA GLN A 136 8.50 10.42 -8.44
C GLN A 136 8.46 11.02 -7.04
N GLU A 137 8.41 12.35 -6.91
CA GLU A 137 8.29 13.01 -5.61
C GLU A 137 7.00 12.60 -4.90
N PHE A 138 5.90 12.39 -5.64
CA PHE A 138 4.70 11.83 -5.05
C PHE A 138 4.94 10.46 -4.43
N MET A 139 5.68 9.57 -5.10
CA MET A 139 6.04 8.25 -4.54
C MET A 139 6.83 8.37 -3.24
N GLN A 140 7.75 9.34 -3.16
CA GLN A 140 8.57 9.60 -1.98
C GLN A 140 7.74 10.18 -0.82
N ARG A 141 6.80 11.09 -1.11
CA ARG A 141 5.87 11.67 -0.12
C ARG A 141 4.96 10.65 0.56
N ARG A 142 4.72 9.49 -0.05
CA ARG A 142 3.82 8.48 0.53
C ARG A 142 4.33 7.91 1.86
N GLY A 143 5.62 8.07 2.20
CA GLY A 143 6.21 7.63 3.46
C GLY A 143 6.10 6.12 3.71
N PRO A 144 6.74 5.58 4.77
CA PRO A 144 6.52 4.21 5.20
C PRO A 144 5.03 3.94 5.50
N GLN A 145 4.57 2.69 5.36
CA GLN A 145 3.20 2.32 5.75
C GLN A 145 3.07 2.56 7.26
N ASN A 146 2.26 3.55 7.67
CA ASN A 146 1.85 3.62 9.06
C ASN A 146 1.06 2.34 9.33
N GLY A 147 1.67 1.41 10.06
CA GLY A 147 0.97 0.23 10.57
C GLY A 147 -0.19 0.71 11.44
N GLN A 148 -1.40 0.59 10.90
CA GLN A 148 -2.62 0.48 11.70
C GLN A 148 -2.93 -1.01 11.83
#